data_AF-A0A7H1C5I4-F1
#
_entry.id   AF-A0A7H1C5I4-F1
#
_cell.length_a   1.000
_cell.length_b   1.000
_cell.length_c   1.000
_cell.angle_alpha   90.00
_cell.angle_beta   90.00
_cell.angle_gamma   90.00
#
_symmetry.space_group_name_H-M   'P 1'
#
loop_
_entity.id
_entity.type
_entity.pdbx_description
1 polymer ?
#
loop_
_entity_poly.entity_id
_entity_poly.type
_entity_poly.pdbx_seq_one_letter_code
_entity_poly.pdbx_strand_id
1 'polypeptide(L)'
;MPGDANKIIANGTSAGGALSALLGASADHFDYEPYFNEIGALKASDKIFAVSAYAPITNLENADIAYEWQFNGVNEFSRIDMSKLNAQEFNDRSKPKPKIEGALNEAEIKLSNELAERFPIYLNSLNLIDEAGNSLTLDPKGNGSFKDYLANVIKHSANKAYGQLAENSEEQKSFQEISWLSFEKGKISNVDWFGYVFSDKRMKSPPAFDALNATSGENNLFGTVTENNRHFTLYSAERSSNQSINLADPQIVKRMNPMYYLDNPNAAEHWRIRVGTADRDTSLAISAILAIKLQMAGKNVNYETPWGVPHSGDYDLEELFQWVDEIVKGKP
;
A
#
# COMPACT_ATOMS: atom_id res chain seq x y z
N MET A 1 -5.30 33.04 -8.73
CA MET A 1 -4.99 31.65 -9.11
C MET A 1 -6.11 31.17 -10.01
N PRO A 2 -5.87 30.73 -11.25
CA PRO A 2 -6.87 30.00 -12.03
C PRO A 2 -7.26 28.69 -11.35
N GLY A 3 -8.51 28.25 -11.49
CA GLY A 3 -9.05 27.06 -10.82
C GLY A 3 -9.87 27.38 -9.56
N ASP A 4 -10.46 26.33 -8.97
CA ASP A 4 -11.22 26.40 -7.72
C ASP A 4 -10.40 25.75 -6.60
N ALA A 5 -9.94 26.56 -5.63
CA ALA A 5 -9.16 26.07 -4.50
C ALA A 5 -9.96 25.10 -3.60
N ASN A 6 -11.29 25.07 -3.72
CA ASN A 6 -12.13 24.08 -3.03
C ASN A 6 -12.19 22.73 -3.77
N LYS A 7 -11.52 22.60 -4.92
CA LYS A 7 -11.49 21.39 -5.75
C LYS A 7 -10.06 20.87 -5.98
N ILE A 8 -9.19 21.05 -4.99
CA ILE A 8 -7.82 20.50 -5.03
C ILE A 8 -7.88 18.97 -4.95
N ILE A 9 -7.25 18.28 -5.90
CA ILE A 9 -7.13 16.83 -5.91
C ILE A 9 -5.65 16.47 -5.79
N ALA A 10 -5.28 15.83 -4.69
CA ALA A 10 -3.92 15.33 -4.52
C ALA A 10 -3.73 14.06 -5.37
N ASN A 11 -2.58 13.95 -6.05
CA ASN A 11 -2.20 12.75 -6.77
C ASN A 11 -0.76 12.36 -6.45
N GLY A 12 -0.51 11.08 -6.25
CA GLY A 12 0.84 10.58 -6.04
C GLY A 12 0.96 9.07 -6.12
N THR A 13 2.20 8.62 -6.35
CA THR A 13 2.57 7.20 -6.43
C THR A 13 3.52 6.84 -5.30
N SER A 14 3.43 5.63 -4.75
CA SER A 14 4.36 5.12 -3.74
C SER A 14 4.33 5.97 -2.45
N ALA A 15 5.47 6.44 -1.97
CA ALA A 15 5.56 7.44 -0.90
C ALA A 15 4.80 8.74 -1.24
N GLY A 16 4.73 9.15 -2.51
CA GLY A 16 3.88 10.26 -2.95
C GLY A 16 2.39 9.96 -2.84
N GLY A 17 1.99 8.69 -3.03
CA GLY A 17 0.63 8.21 -2.79
C GLY A 17 0.31 8.22 -1.29
N ALA A 18 1.29 7.85 -0.45
CA ALA A 18 1.16 7.95 1.00
C ALA A 18 0.98 9.40 1.47
N LEU A 19 1.75 10.35 0.93
CA LEU A 19 1.59 11.78 1.21
C LEU A 19 0.24 12.32 0.70
N SER A 20 -0.23 11.88 -0.47
CA SER A 20 -1.55 12.26 -0.98
C SER A 20 -2.67 11.78 -0.05
N ALA A 21 -2.57 10.54 0.44
CA ALA A 21 -3.51 9.99 1.40
C ALA A 21 -3.43 10.69 2.76
N LEU A 22 -2.23 11.01 3.25
CA LEU A 22 -2.04 11.74 4.49
C LEU A 22 -2.64 13.14 4.41
N LEU A 23 -2.34 13.90 3.36
CA LEU A 23 -2.90 15.23 3.11
C LEU A 23 -4.44 15.20 3.10
N GLY A 24 -5.04 14.20 2.46
CA GLY A 24 -6.49 14.03 2.46
C GLY A 24 -7.08 13.65 3.82
N ALA A 25 -6.37 12.86 4.63
CA ALA A 25 -6.87 12.39 5.92
C ALA A 25 -6.68 13.45 7.02
N SER A 26 -5.56 14.15 7.02
CA SER A 26 -5.14 15.03 8.12
C SER A 26 -5.48 16.50 7.93
N ALA A 27 -6.39 16.83 7.01
CA ALA A 27 -6.81 18.19 6.72
C ALA A 27 -7.25 18.96 7.97
N ASP A 28 -6.74 20.18 8.14
CA ASP A 28 -6.95 21.10 9.26
C ASP A 28 -6.66 20.48 10.64
N HIS A 29 -5.83 19.43 10.70
CA HIS A 29 -5.56 18.75 11.96
C HIS A 29 -4.45 19.46 12.76
N PHE A 30 -4.72 19.75 14.04
CA PHE A 30 -3.83 20.54 14.92
C PHE A 30 -2.41 19.95 15.09
N ASP A 31 -2.23 18.65 14.87
CA ASP A 31 -0.92 17.97 14.90
C ASP A 31 0.13 18.61 13.97
N TYR A 32 -0.31 19.32 12.92
CA TYR A 32 0.57 19.96 11.93
C TYR A 32 0.69 21.48 12.11
N GLU A 33 -0.17 22.12 12.90
CA GLU A 33 -0.14 23.57 13.13
C GLU A 33 1.22 24.09 13.60
N PRO A 34 1.94 23.45 14.55
CA PRO A 34 3.26 23.92 14.98
C PRO A 34 4.27 23.99 13.81
N TYR A 35 4.25 23.01 12.90
CA TYR A 35 5.16 22.97 11.76
C TYR A 35 4.81 24.01 10.71
N PHE A 36 3.52 24.22 10.43
CA PHE A 36 3.08 25.28 9.53
C PHE A 36 3.46 26.67 10.06
N ASN A 37 3.34 26.89 11.38
CA ASN A 37 3.78 28.13 12.01
C ASN A 37 5.30 28.32 11.93
N GLU A 38 6.08 27.26 12.14
CA GLU A 38 7.55 27.29 12.10
C GLU A 38 8.07 27.70 10.72
N ILE A 39 7.47 27.20 9.64
CA ILE A 39 7.88 27.53 8.26
C ILE A 39 7.26 28.83 7.74
N GLY A 40 6.43 29.52 8.55
CA GLY A 40 5.72 30.73 8.14
C GLY A 40 4.69 30.48 7.03
N ALA A 41 4.03 29.32 7.06
CA ALA A 41 2.98 28.98 6.10
C ALA A 41 1.83 30.00 6.13
N LEU A 42 1.12 30.12 5.01
CA LEU A 42 -0.07 30.96 4.94
C LEU A 42 -1.11 30.45 5.94
N LYS A 43 -1.73 31.38 6.70
CA LYS A 43 -2.86 31.07 7.58
C LYS A 43 -4.13 30.82 6.76
N ALA A 44 -4.24 29.62 6.21
CA ALA A 44 -5.37 29.13 5.45
C ALA A 44 -5.60 27.64 5.76
N SER A 45 -6.78 27.14 5.39
CA SER A 45 -7.06 25.71 5.47
C SER A 45 -6.18 24.95 4.47
N ASP A 46 -5.71 23.76 4.86
CA ASP A 46 -5.00 22.81 3.98
C ASP A 46 -5.93 21.70 3.46
N LYS A 47 -7.24 21.85 3.67
CA LYS A 47 -8.27 20.92 3.20
C LYS A 47 -8.24 20.78 1.68
N ILE A 48 -8.28 19.53 1.24
CA ILE A 48 -8.40 19.16 -0.18
C ILE A 48 -9.73 18.48 -0.46
N PHE A 49 -10.13 18.49 -1.73
CA PHE A 49 -11.41 17.95 -2.19
C PHE A 49 -11.38 16.43 -2.32
N ALA A 50 -10.30 15.91 -2.90
CA ALA A 50 -10.19 14.49 -3.22
C ALA A 50 -8.74 14.00 -3.23
N VAL A 51 -8.58 12.68 -3.13
CA VAL A 51 -7.29 11.98 -3.19
C VAL A 51 -7.29 10.97 -4.33
N SER A 52 -6.25 11.00 -5.15
CA SER A 52 -5.84 9.91 -6.03
C SER A 52 -4.51 9.36 -5.51
N ALA A 53 -4.47 8.08 -5.14
CA ALA A 53 -3.29 7.46 -4.57
C ALA A 53 -2.98 6.13 -5.26
N TYR A 54 -1.84 6.08 -5.94
CA TYR A 54 -1.28 4.88 -6.54
C TYR A 54 -0.26 4.25 -5.60
N ALA A 55 -0.38 2.94 -5.36
CA ALA A 55 0.51 2.15 -4.52
C ALA A 55 0.91 2.84 -3.20
N PRO A 56 -0.03 3.41 -2.41
CA PRO A 56 0.32 4.22 -1.26
C PRO A 56 1.05 3.40 -0.19
N ILE A 57 2.34 3.70 0.03
CA ILE A 57 3.17 3.08 1.07
C ILE A 57 2.89 3.75 2.42
N THR A 58 1.76 3.39 3.01
CA THR A 58 1.23 3.95 4.27
C THR A 58 1.36 2.95 5.42
N ASN A 59 0.98 3.36 6.64
CA ASN A 59 0.86 2.48 7.79
C ASN A 59 2.17 1.70 8.09
N LEU A 60 3.29 2.43 8.02
CA LEU A 60 4.65 1.87 8.04
C LEU A 60 4.92 1.03 9.29
N GLU A 61 4.44 1.45 10.46
CA GLU A 61 4.67 0.74 11.71
C GLU A 61 3.99 -0.63 11.80
N ASN A 62 3.03 -0.90 10.89
CA ASN A 62 2.39 -2.20 10.73
C ASN A 62 2.71 -2.86 9.38
N ALA A 63 3.56 -2.23 8.56
CA ALA A 63 3.84 -2.71 7.20
C ALA A 63 4.72 -3.96 7.21
N ASP A 64 5.63 -4.12 8.17
CA ASP A 64 6.44 -5.33 8.33
C ASP A 64 5.59 -6.57 8.62
N ILE A 65 4.69 -6.48 9.60
CA ILE A 65 3.81 -7.59 9.95
C ILE A 65 2.85 -7.93 8.80
N ALA A 66 2.35 -6.92 8.06
CA ALA A 66 1.50 -7.15 6.88
C ALA A 66 2.28 -7.81 5.73
N TYR A 67 3.51 -7.35 5.48
CA TYR A 67 4.38 -7.88 4.44
C TYR A 67 4.69 -9.35 4.70
N GLU A 68 5.07 -9.69 5.94
CA GLU A 68 5.33 -11.08 6.29
C GLU A 68 4.05 -11.91 6.32
N TRP A 69 2.89 -11.39 6.73
CA TRP A 69 1.64 -12.13 6.59
C TRP A 69 1.34 -12.52 5.14
N GLN A 70 1.57 -11.62 4.18
CA GLN A 70 1.31 -11.91 2.78
C GLN A 70 2.38 -12.84 2.18
N PHE A 71 3.67 -12.61 2.46
CA PHE A 71 4.77 -13.28 1.76
C PHE A 71 5.52 -14.34 2.59
N ASN A 72 5.06 -14.68 3.80
CA ASN A 72 5.67 -15.74 4.60
C ASN A 72 5.69 -17.07 3.83
N GLY A 73 6.84 -17.75 3.87
CA GLY A 73 7.12 -18.96 3.09
C GLY A 73 7.65 -18.71 1.67
N VAL A 74 7.49 -17.51 1.10
CA VAL A 74 8.17 -17.13 -0.14
C VAL A 74 9.61 -16.76 0.20
N ASN A 75 10.53 -17.71 0.04
CA ASN A 75 11.91 -17.53 0.51
C ASN A 75 12.86 -16.94 -0.56
N GLU A 76 12.46 -16.87 -1.82
CA GLU A 76 13.24 -16.23 -2.88
C GLU A 76 12.83 -14.77 -3.05
N PHE A 77 13.81 -13.88 -3.18
CA PHE A 77 13.55 -12.46 -3.40
C PHE A 77 14.17 -11.91 -4.69
N SER A 78 13.55 -10.85 -5.21
CA SER A 78 14.01 -10.10 -6.39
C SER A 78 13.61 -8.63 -6.25
N ARG A 79 14.59 -7.73 -6.23
CA ARG A 79 14.36 -6.27 -6.10
C ARG A 79 15.27 -5.47 -7.01
N ILE A 80 14.88 -4.23 -7.30
CA ILE A 80 15.73 -3.31 -8.06
C ILE A 80 17.03 -3.04 -7.31
N ASP A 81 18.15 -3.12 -8.02
CA ASP A 81 19.47 -2.75 -7.51
C ASP A 81 19.65 -1.23 -7.61
N MET A 82 19.16 -0.50 -6.60
CA MET A 82 19.29 0.96 -6.55
C MET A 82 20.75 1.43 -6.48
N SER A 83 21.69 0.58 -6.07
CA SER A 83 23.12 0.94 -6.02
C SER A 83 23.75 1.09 -7.41
N LYS A 84 23.11 0.56 -8.45
CA LYS A 84 23.54 0.60 -9.85
C LYS A 84 22.76 1.60 -10.69
N LEU A 85 21.97 2.47 -10.06
CA LEU A 85 21.12 3.42 -10.76
C LEU A 85 21.38 4.84 -10.24
N ASN A 86 21.60 5.77 -11.17
CA ASN A 86 21.39 7.19 -10.90
C ASN A 86 19.93 7.61 -11.23
N ALA A 87 19.58 8.88 -10.98
CA ALA A 87 18.23 9.38 -11.23
C ALA A 87 17.78 9.23 -12.70
N GLN A 88 18.67 9.49 -13.66
CA GLN A 88 18.35 9.34 -15.09
C GLN A 88 18.10 7.87 -15.44
N GLU A 89 18.98 6.97 -14.99
CA GLU A 89 18.86 5.54 -15.22
C GLU A 89 17.64 4.94 -14.50
N PHE A 90 17.29 5.44 -13.32
CA PHE A 90 16.06 5.05 -12.64
C PHE A 90 14.82 5.51 -13.42
N ASN A 91 14.83 6.71 -13.99
CA ASN A 91 13.70 7.25 -14.76
C ASN A 91 13.59 6.68 -16.19
N ASP A 92 14.66 6.14 -16.77
CA ASP A 92 14.63 5.52 -18.09
C ASP A 92 13.85 4.20 -18.10
N ARG A 93 12.57 4.22 -18.49
CA ARG A 93 11.72 3.03 -18.56
C ARG A 93 11.95 2.17 -19.83
N SER A 94 12.85 2.56 -20.73
CA SER A 94 13.11 1.81 -21.98
C SER A 94 13.90 0.51 -21.75
N LYS A 95 14.55 0.37 -20.60
CA LYS A 95 15.38 -0.78 -20.25
C LYS A 95 14.92 -1.43 -18.95
N PRO A 96 15.04 -2.77 -18.84
CA PRO A 96 14.87 -3.46 -17.56
C PRO A 96 15.82 -2.89 -16.52
N LYS A 97 15.34 -2.74 -15.28
CA LYS A 97 16.18 -2.30 -14.18
C LYS A 97 17.10 -3.44 -13.72
N PRO A 98 18.36 -3.15 -13.33
CA PRO A 98 19.21 -4.14 -12.69
C PRO A 98 18.52 -4.67 -11.44
N LYS A 99 18.67 -5.97 -11.16
CA LYS A 99 18.04 -6.62 -10.02
C LYS A 99 19.09 -7.24 -9.09
N ILE A 100 18.78 -7.26 -7.80
CA ILE A 100 19.39 -8.12 -6.79
C ILE A 100 18.43 -9.26 -6.54
N GLU A 101 18.92 -10.49 -6.65
CA GLU A 101 18.16 -11.70 -6.34
C GLU A 101 18.89 -12.54 -5.30
N GLY A 102 18.13 -13.30 -4.53
CA GLY A 102 18.68 -14.20 -3.53
C GLY A 102 17.59 -14.99 -2.82
N ALA A 103 17.98 -15.67 -1.75
CA ALA A 103 17.07 -16.38 -0.86
C ALA A 103 17.28 -15.94 0.58
N LEU A 104 16.20 -15.97 1.37
CA LEU A 104 16.25 -15.70 2.80
C LEU A 104 17.10 -16.76 3.50
N ASN A 105 17.94 -16.33 4.43
CA ASN A 105 18.64 -17.24 5.34
C ASN A 105 17.73 -17.71 6.49
N GLU A 106 18.20 -18.66 7.30
CA GLU A 106 17.43 -19.23 8.42
C GLU A 106 16.96 -18.18 9.44
N ALA A 107 17.78 -17.17 9.73
CA ALA A 107 17.41 -16.10 10.65
C ALA A 107 16.33 -15.17 10.06
N GLU A 108 16.43 -14.86 8.76
CA GLU A 108 15.39 -14.11 8.04
C GLU A 108 14.07 -14.89 7.98
N ILE A 109 14.11 -16.20 7.71
CA ILE A 109 12.91 -17.06 7.72
C ILE A 109 12.26 -17.07 9.11
N LYS A 110 13.07 -17.19 10.18
CA LYS A 110 12.57 -17.12 11.55
C LYS A 110 11.90 -15.78 11.82
N LEU A 111 12.51 -14.68 11.40
CA LEU A 111 11.96 -13.34 11.57
C LEU A 111 10.65 -13.14 10.80
N SER A 112 10.57 -13.70 9.59
CA SER A 112 9.36 -13.74 8.77
C SER A 112 8.20 -14.40 9.52
N ASN A 113 8.44 -15.59 10.10
CA ASN A 113 7.43 -16.31 10.87
C ASN A 113 6.96 -15.49 12.09
N GLU A 114 7.88 -14.91 12.87
CA GLU A 114 7.56 -14.11 14.05
C GLU A 114 6.73 -12.85 13.73
N LEU A 115 6.98 -12.21 12.59
CA LEU A 115 6.23 -11.03 12.14
C LEU A 115 4.86 -11.42 11.57
N ALA A 116 4.77 -12.49 10.79
CA ALA A 116 3.52 -12.97 10.20
C ALA A 116 2.48 -13.32 11.28
N GLU A 117 2.89 -13.94 12.39
CA GLU A 117 2.02 -14.30 13.51
C GLU A 117 1.40 -13.09 14.23
N ARG A 118 1.98 -11.89 14.08
CA ARG A 118 1.51 -10.66 14.74
C ARG A 118 0.42 -9.95 13.95
N PHE A 119 0.37 -10.13 12.64
CA PHE A 119 -0.57 -9.41 11.78
C PHE A 119 -2.04 -9.68 12.11
N PRO A 120 -2.49 -10.92 12.39
CA PRO A 120 -3.88 -11.16 12.77
C PRO A 120 -4.35 -10.35 13.98
N ILE A 121 -3.47 -10.15 14.97
CA ILE A 121 -3.77 -9.36 16.17
C ILE A 121 -4.02 -7.90 15.78
N TYR A 122 -3.11 -7.32 14.99
CA TYR A 122 -3.26 -5.96 14.49
C TYR A 122 -4.54 -5.82 13.66
N LEU A 123 -4.73 -6.68 12.65
CA LEU A 123 -5.88 -6.64 11.75
C LEU A 123 -7.20 -6.70 12.51
N ASN A 124 -7.34 -7.67 13.43
CA ASN A 124 -8.57 -7.84 14.20
C ASN A 124 -8.84 -6.66 15.14
N SER A 125 -7.80 -5.97 15.62
CA SER A 125 -7.96 -4.77 16.46
C SER A 125 -8.61 -3.59 15.73
N LEU A 126 -8.55 -3.57 14.40
CA LEU A 126 -9.15 -2.52 13.58
C LEU A 126 -10.67 -2.66 13.45
N ASN A 127 -11.23 -3.82 13.83
CA ASN A 127 -12.66 -4.17 13.74
C ASN A 127 -13.24 -3.88 12.34
N LEU A 128 -12.54 -4.33 11.31
CA LEU A 128 -12.91 -4.07 9.92
C LEU A 128 -14.26 -4.71 9.56
N ILE A 129 -15.06 -3.99 8.79
CA ILE A 129 -16.29 -4.48 8.17
C ILE A 129 -16.28 -4.15 6.68
N ASP A 130 -16.77 -5.07 5.85
CA ASP A 130 -16.96 -4.80 4.42
C ASP A 130 -18.22 -3.95 4.16
N GLU A 131 -18.45 -3.59 2.90
CA GLU A 131 -19.62 -2.80 2.47
C GLU A 131 -20.96 -3.48 2.75
N ALA A 132 -20.96 -4.81 2.91
CA ALA A 132 -22.15 -5.59 3.25
C ALA A 132 -22.34 -5.73 4.78
N GLY A 133 -21.43 -5.17 5.58
CA GLY A 133 -21.46 -5.22 7.05
C GLY A 133 -20.87 -6.49 7.65
N ASN A 134 -20.20 -7.33 6.87
CA ASN A 134 -19.55 -8.54 7.39
C ASN A 134 -18.21 -8.19 8.03
N SER A 135 -17.91 -8.79 9.18
CA SER A 135 -16.61 -8.63 9.83
C SER A 135 -15.48 -9.27 9.02
N LEU A 136 -14.40 -8.52 8.83
CA LEU A 136 -13.18 -8.96 8.16
C LEU A 136 -12.11 -9.26 9.22
N THR A 137 -11.87 -10.55 9.46
CA THR A 137 -10.99 -11.02 10.53
C THR A 137 -10.01 -12.08 10.04
N LEU A 138 -8.97 -12.32 10.83
CA LEU A 138 -8.01 -13.41 10.65
C LEU A 138 -7.90 -14.26 11.93
N ASP A 139 -7.78 -15.56 11.77
CA ASP A 139 -7.40 -16.50 12.82
C ASP A 139 -5.90 -16.39 13.16
N PRO A 140 -5.41 -17.05 14.23
CA PRO A 140 -3.99 -17.03 14.58
C PRO A 140 -3.04 -17.58 13.50
N LYS A 141 -3.55 -18.32 12.50
CA LYS A 141 -2.78 -18.81 11.35
C LYS A 141 -2.87 -17.85 10.15
N GLY A 142 -3.47 -16.68 10.33
CA GLY A 142 -3.63 -15.68 9.29
C GLY A 142 -4.64 -16.07 8.20
N ASN A 143 -5.61 -16.93 8.48
CA ASN A 143 -6.73 -17.26 7.57
C ASN A 143 -8.04 -16.63 8.05
N GLY A 144 -8.96 -16.30 7.14
CA GLY A 144 -10.27 -15.79 7.51
C GLY A 144 -10.85 -14.85 6.47
N SER A 145 -11.97 -14.21 6.80
CA SER A 145 -12.75 -13.39 5.88
C SER A 145 -11.96 -12.22 5.28
N PHE A 146 -10.94 -11.68 5.97
CA PHE A 146 -10.09 -10.66 5.37
C PHE A 146 -9.21 -11.21 4.23
N LYS A 147 -8.71 -12.44 4.34
CA LYS A 147 -7.98 -13.11 3.24
C LYS A 147 -8.91 -13.38 2.07
N ASP A 148 -10.12 -13.86 2.33
CA ASP A 148 -11.14 -14.11 1.31
C ASP A 148 -11.54 -12.81 0.60
N TYR A 149 -11.60 -11.69 1.33
CA TYR A 149 -11.81 -10.36 0.77
C TYR A 149 -10.71 -9.99 -0.23
N LEU A 150 -9.42 -10.14 0.12
CA LEU A 150 -8.33 -9.84 -0.82
C LEU A 150 -8.32 -10.78 -2.03
N ALA A 151 -8.60 -12.08 -1.83
CA ALA A 151 -8.75 -13.02 -2.94
C ALA A 151 -9.89 -12.61 -3.89
N ASN A 152 -11.00 -12.10 -3.36
CA ASN A 152 -12.11 -11.56 -4.16
C ASN A 152 -11.76 -10.26 -4.89
N VAL A 153 -10.96 -9.38 -4.28
CA VAL A 153 -10.42 -8.18 -4.95
C VAL A 153 -9.56 -8.58 -6.16
N ILE A 154 -8.65 -9.54 -5.99
CA ILE A 154 -7.84 -10.09 -7.10
C ILE A 154 -8.72 -10.76 -8.14
N LYS A 155 -9.74 -11.51 -7.73
CA LYS A 155 -10.70 -12.16 -8.64
C LYS A 155 -11.45 -11.13 -9.48
N HIS A 156 -11.84 -10.00 -8.90
CA HIS A 156 -12.48 -8.90 -9.63
C HIS A 156 -11.54 -8.34 -10.69
N SER A 157 -10.29 -8.05 -10.31
CA SER A 157 -9.25 -7.62 -11.24
C SER A 157 -9.02 -8.62 -12.38
N ALA A 158 -8.89 -9.90 -12.06
CA ALA A 158 -8.67 -10.97 -13.03
C ALA A 158 -9.83 -11.04 -14.03
N ASN A 159 -11.07 -10.94 -13.56
CA ASN A 159 -12.25 -10.92 -14.43
C ASN A 159 -12.32 -9.67 -15.32
N LYS A 160 -11.95 -8.48 -14.80
CA LYS A 160 -11.89 -7.25 -15.61
C LYS A 160 -10.87 -7.40 -16.74
N ALA A 161 -9.67 -7.90 -16.45
CA ALA A 161 -8.63 -8.14 -17.45
C ALA A 161 -9.02 -9.24 -18.45
N TYR A 162 -9.51 -10.38 -17.96
CA TYR A 162 -9.92 -11.50 -18.81
C TYR A 162 -11.07 -11.12 -19.77
N GLY A 163 -12.03 -10.31 -19.30
CA GLY A 163 -13.15 -9.84 -20.12
C GLY A 163 -12.77 -8.86 -21.24
N GLN A 164 -11.56 -8.30 -21.21
CA GLN A 164 -11.03 -7.43 -22.26
C GLN A 164 -10.27 -8.21 -23.35
N LEU A 165 -9.98 -9.49 -23.13
CA LEU A 165 -9.26 -10.33 -24.08
C LEU A 165 -10.19 -10.77 -25.22
N ALA A 166 -9.64 -10.84 -26.43
CA ALA A 166 -10.37 -11.36 -27.58
C ALA A 166 -10.64 -12.87 -27.41
N GLU A 167 -11.84 -13.31 -27.78
CA GLU A 167 -12.25 -14.71 -27.67
C GLU A 167 -11.34 -15.62 -28.51
N ASN A 168 -10.88 -16.73 -27.93
CA ASN A 168 -9.96 -17.72 -28.52
C ASN A 168 -8.55 -17.21 -28.88
N SER A 169 -8.19 -16.00 -28.45
CA SER A 169 -6.83 -15.46 -28.58
C SER A 169 -5.80 -16.28 -27.80
N GLU A 170 -4.53 -16.16 -28.17
CA GLU A 170 -3.43 -16.81 -27.45
C GLU A 170 -3.34 -16.27 -26.02
N GLU A 171 -3.55 -14.97 -25.83
CA GLU A 171 -3.58 -14.31 -24.53
C GLU A 171 -4.68 -14.86 -23.64
N GLN A 172 -5.88 -15.07 -24.19
CA GLN A 172 -6.98 -15.67 -23.42
C GLN A 172 -6.67 -17.10 -22.99
N LYS A 173 -6.03 -17.90 -23.86
CA LYS A 173 -5.61 -19.27 -23.55
C LYS A 173 -4.53 -19.29 -22.47
N SER A 174 -3.50 -18.45 -22.59
CA SER A 174 -2.46 -18.32 -21.57
C SER A 174 -3.01 -17.82 -20.23
N PHE A 175 -4.02 -16.95 -20.24
CA PHE A 175 -4.70 -16.52 -19.00
C PHE A 175 -5.41 -17.68 -18.31
N GLN A 176 -6.03 -18.60 -19.09
CA GLN A 176 -6.67 -19.80 -18.57
C GLN A 176 -5.68 -20.83 -18.01
N GLU A 177 -4.40 -20.74 -18.36
CA GLU A 177 -3.33 -21.61 -17.86
C GLU A 177 -2.76 -21.16 -16.50
N ILE A 178 -3.18 -20.00 -15.99
CA ILE A 178 -2.76 -19.52 -14.67
C ILE A 178 -3.28 -20.46 -13.59
N SER A 179 -2.37 -21.22 -12.97
CA SER A 179 -2.69 -22.35 -12.10
C SER A 179 -3.44 -21.99 -10.82
N TRP A 180 -3.34 -20.76 -10.35
CA TRP A 180 -4.00 -20.27 -9.14
C TRP A 180 -5.37 -19.62 -9.41
N LEU A 181 -5.83 -19.64 -10.67
CA LEU A 181 -7.18 -19.24 -11.05
C LEU A 181 -8.04 -20.46 -11.33
N SER A 182 -9.29 -20.44 -10.86
CA SER A 182 -10.31 -21.41 -11.25
C SER A 182 -11.37 -20.76 -12.11
N PHE A 183 -11.82 -21.47 -13.16
CA PHE A 183 -12.82 -20.98 -14.09
C PHE A 183 -14.11 -21.79 -13.99
N GLU A 184 -15.24 -21.09 -13.95
CA GLU A 184 -16.56 -21.66 -14.09
C GLU A 184 -17.40 -20.81 -15.03
N LYS A 185 -18.10 -21.45 -15.99
CA LYS A 185 -19.00 -20.77 -16.93
C LYS A 185 -18.36 -19.56 -17.64
N GLY A 186 -17.08 -19.69 -18.03
CA GLY A 186 -16.36 -18.65 -18.77
C GLY A 186 -15.93 -17.44 -17.93
N LYS A 187 -15.94 -17.54 -16.59
CA LYS A 187 -15.47 -16.50 -15.68
C LYS A 187 -14.57 -17.10 -14.61
N ILE A 188 -13.71 -16.27 -14.02
CA ILE A 188 -12.90 -16.67 -12.88
C ILE A 188 -13.84 -16.79 -11.67
N SER A 189 -13.97 -17.99 -11.11
CA SER A 189 -14.82 -18.30 -9.95
C SER A 189 -14.06 -18.19 -8.63
N ASN A 190 -12.77 -18.54 -8.63
CA ASN A 190 -11.93 -18.58 -7.46
C ASN A 190 -10.49 -18.13 -7.73
N VAL A 191 -9.84 -17.60 -6.70
CA VAL A 191 -8.41 -17.29 -6.64
C VAL A 191 -7.82 -18.10 -5.47
N ASP A 192 -6.86 -18.96 -5.75
CA ASP A 192 -6.02 -19.54 -4.70
C ASP A 192 -5.04 -18.47 -4.21
N TRP A 193 -5.29 -17.94 -3.01
CA TRP A 193 -4.47 -16.90 -2.39
C TRP A 193 -3.00 -17.30 -2.30
N PHE A 194 -2.71 -18.53 -1.89
CA PHE A 194 -1.32 -18.98 -1.75
C PHE A 194 -0.70 -19.19 -3.12
N GLY A 195 -1.42 -19.80 -4.06
CA GLY A 195 -0.98 -19.91 -5.44
C GLY A 195 -0.62 -18.57 -6.07
N TYR A 196 -1.41 -17.51 -5.82
CA TYR A 196 -1.12 -16.14 -6.24
C TYR A 196 0.13 -15.55 -5.56
N VAL A 197 0.23 -15.65 -4.23
CA VAL A 197 1.39 -15.14 -3.48
C VAL A 197 2.68 -15.79 -3.95
N PHE A 198 2.68 -17.12 -4.09
CA PHE A 198 3.82 -17.93 -4.50
C PHE A 198 4.08 -17.94 -6.01
N SER A 199 3.25 -17.28 -6.81
CA SER A 199 3.44 -17.24 -8.28
C SER A 199 4.66 -16.44 -8.73
N ASP A 200 5.27 -15.67 -7.82
CA ASP A 200 6.48 -14.88 -8.07
C ASP A 200 7.24 -14.66 -6.73
N LYS A 201 8.45 -14.12 -6.81
CA LYS A 201 9.36 -13.87 -5.69
C LYS A 201 8.87 -12.72 -4.80
N ARG A 202 9.25 -12.71 -3.52
CA ARG A 202 9.06 -11.53 -2.66
C ARG A 202 10.04 -10.41 -3.09
N MET A 203 9.74 -9.15 -2.82
CA MET A 203 10.69 -8.07 -3.14
C MET A 203 11.71 -7.82 -2.03
N LYS A 204 11.22 -7.60 -0.81
CA LYS A 204 12.01 -7.12 0.34
C LYS A 204 12.37 -8.27 1.29
N SER A 205 13.50 -8.22 1.98
CA SER A 205 13.84 -9.14 3.09
C SER A 205 13.08 -8.76 4.37
N PRO A 206 12.93 -9.66 5.37
CA PRO A 206 12.31 -9.30 6.65
C PRO A 206 13.32 -8.60 7.59
N PRO A 207 12.90 -7.56 8.34
CA PRO A 207 11.69 -6.77 8.16
C PRO A 207 11.79 -5.96 6.87
N ALA A 208 10.68 -5.82 6.16
CA ALA A 208 10.61 -5.18 4.85
C ALA A 208 10.81 -3.66 4.90
N PHE A 209 10.48 -3.02 6.02
CA PHE A 209 10.48 -1.57 6.21
C PHE A 209 11.37 -1.16 7.36
N ASP A 210 11.16 -1.63 8.59
CA ASP A 210 12.01 -1.27 9.72
C ASP A 210 13.20 -2.22 9.84
N ALA A 211 14.22 -2.03 9.00
CA ALA A 211 15.36 -2.93 8.91
C ALA A 211 16.13 -3.00 10.24
N LEU A 212 16.53 -4.19 10.67
CA LEU A 212 17.23 -4.39 11.97
C LEU A 212 18.58 -3.67 12.06
N ASN A 213 19.18 -3.30 10.93
CA ASN A 213 20.41 -2.52 10.86
C ASN A 213 20.16 -1.02 10.59
N ALA A 214 18.90 -0.59 10.57
CA ALA A 214 18.44 0.77 10.33
C ALA A 214 18.89 1.38 8.99
N THR A 215 18.97 0.58 7.92
CA THR A 215 19.43 1.05 6.60
C THR A 215 18.34 1.19 5.54
N SER A 216 17.06 1.04 5.89
CA SER A 216 15.98 1.24 4.92
C SER A 216 15.73 2.72 4.64
N GLY A 217 15.01 3.01 3.55
CA GLY A 217 14.56 4.39 3.27
C GLY A 217 13.59 4.89 4.34
N GLU A 218 12.79 3.99 4.90
CA GLU A 218 11.83 4.30 5.97
C GLU A 218 12.54 4.57 7.30
N ASN A 219 13.64 3.88 7.61
CA ASN A 219 14.47 4.25 8.76
C ASN A 219 15.01 5.67 8.61
N ASN A 220 15.41 6.06 7.39
CA ASN A 220 15.88 7.40 7.10
C ASN A 220 14.77 8.47 7.20
N LEU A 221 13.55 8.13 6.73
CA LEU A 221 12.37 8.99 6.87
C LEU A 221 12.12 9.39 8.32
N PHE A 222 12.29 8.44 9.25
CA PHE A 222 12.09 8.68 10.69
C PHE A 222 13.33 9.23 11.42
N GLY A 223 14.39 9.56 10.68
CA GLY A 223 15.53 10.28 11.20
C GLY A 223 15.19 11.68 11.71
N THR A 224 16.21 12.39 12.16
CA THR A 224 16.17 13.78 12.63
C THR A 224 17.38 14.53 12.08
N VAL A 225 17.43 15.84 12.34
CA VAL A 225 18.58 16.68 11.96
C VAL A 225 19.92 16.23 12.56
N THR A 226 19.91 15.45 13.66
CA THR A 226 21.13 14.94 14.31
C THR A 226 21.33 13.43 14.18
N GLU A 227 20.35 12.71 13.63
CA GLU A 227 20.37 11.24 13.55
C GLU A 227 19.69 10.80 12.26
N ASN A 228 20.47 10.32 11.29
CA ASN A 228 19.94 10.04 9.97
C ASN A 228 18.90 8.94 9.93
N ASN A 229 18.95 7.95 10.83
CA ASN A 229 18.10 6.77 10.78
C ASN A 229 17.54 6.46 12.17
N ARG A 230 16.26 6.11 12.25
CA ARG A 230 15.63 5.61 13.48
C ARG A 230 14.81 4.37 13.19
N HIS A 231 14.65 3.53 14.20
CA HIS A 231 13.60 2.52 14.21
C HIS A 231 12.25 3.19 14.42
N PHE A 232 11.17 2.59 13.94
CA PHE A 232 9.81 3.10 14.10
C PHE A 232 8.84 2.01 14.58
N THR A 233 9.35 0.81 14.82
CA THR A 233 8.67 -0.28 15.50
C THR A 233 9.48 -0.70 16.73
N LEU A 234 8.77 -1.05 17.81
CA LEU A 234 9.43 -1.61 19.00
C LEU A 234 10.13 -2.95 18.68
N TYR A 235 9.53 -3.74 17.77
CA TYR A 235 10.04 -5.04 17.37
C TYR A 235 11.47 -4.97 16.82
N SER A 236 11.71 -4.06 15.87
CA SER A 236 13.03 -3.88 15.26
C SER A 236 14.00 -3.15 16.17
N ALA A 237 13.54 -2.18 16.97
CA ALA A 237 14.39 -1.50 17.95
C ALA A 237 14.99 -2.49 18.97
N GLU A 238 14.18 -3.39 19.54
CA GLU A 238 14.64 -4.41 20.50
C GLU A 238 15.62 -5.42 19.88
N ARG A 239 15.54 -5.63 18.56
CA ARG A 239 16.35 -6.61 17.80
C ARG A 239 17.43 -5.94 16.96
N SER A 240 17.68 -4.66 17.19
CA SER A 240 18.61 -3.88 16.38
C SER A 240 20.02 -4.45 16.47
N SER A 241 20.69 -4.56 15.32
CA SER A 241 22.11 -4.90 15.28
C SER A 241 22.99 -3.72 15.74
N ASN A 242 22.41 -2.52 15.85
CA ASN A 242 23.06 -1.33 16.35
C ASN A 242 22.20 -0.64 17.43
N GLN A 243 22.52 -0.93 18.70
CA GLN A 243 21.82 -0.40 19.88
C GLN A 243 21.96 1.12 20.10
N SER A 244 22.75 1.82 19.26
CA SER A 244 22.80 3.29 19.28
C SER A 244 21.69 3.95 18.46
N ILE A 245 20.97 3.19 17.64
CA ILE A 245 19.85 3.71 16.84
C ILE A 245 18.63 3.89 17.75
N ASN A 246 18.07 5.09 17.76
CA ASN A 246 16.90 5.40 18.58
C ASN A 246 15.60 4.90 17.93
N LEU A 247 14.60 4.67 18.79
CA LEU A 247 13.22 4.54 18.38
C LEU A 247 12.63 5.95 18.14
N ALA A 248 11.93 6.14 17.03
CA ALA A 248 11.24 7.37 16.69
C ALA A 248 10.14 7.68 17.72
N ASP A 249 9.90 8.97 17.94
CA ASP A 249 8.78 9.42 18.78
C ASP A 249 7.47 8.89 18.19
N PRO A 250 6.63 8.16 18.97
CA PRO A 250 5.35 7.66 18.51
C PRO A 250 4.44 8.75 17.89
N GLN A 251 4.55 10.01 18.33
CA GLN A 251 3.79 11.12 17.73
C GLN A 251 4.29 11.51 16.34
N ILE A 252 5.57 11.30 16.02
CA ILE A 252 6.09 11.46 14.66
C ILE A 252 5.61 10.30 13.78
N VAL A 253 5.67 9.07 14.28
CA VAL A 253 5.15 7.88 13.56
C VAL A 253 3.66 8.05 13.24
N LYS A 254 2.86 8.44 14.24
CA LYS A 254 1.44 8.77 14.08
C LYS A 254 1.19 9.78 12.96
N ARG A 255 1.95 10.89 12.95
CA ARG A 255 1.84 11.96 11.94
C ARG A 255 2.24 11.55 10.53
N MET A 256 2.85 10.38 10.35
CA MET A 256 3.17 9.83 9.03
C MET A 256 2.19 8.74 8.59
N ASN A 257 1.15 8.44 9.38
CA ASN A 257 0.21 7.38 9.09
C ASN A 257 -1.23 7.93 8.96
N PRO A 258 -1.83 7.91 7.74
CA PRO A 258 -3.20 8.39 7.53
C PRO A 258 -4.24 7.64 8.36
N MET A 259 -3.95 6.41 8.82
CA MET A 259 -4.87 5.58 9.62
C MET A 259 -5.33 6.25 10.92
N TYR A 260 -4.56 7.19 11.48
CA TYR A 260 -4.92 7.92 12.70
C TYR A 260 -5.85 9.12 12.47
N TYR A 261 -6.16 9.45 11.22
CA TYR A 261 -6.89 10.66 10.86
C TYR A 261 -8.17 10.37 10.04
N LEU A 262 -8.55 9.11 9.88
CA LEU A 262 -9.64 8.74 8.97
C LEU A 262 -11.03 9.17 9.45
N ASP A 263 -11.22 9.40 10.76
CA ASP A 263 -12.43 9.94 11.37
C ASP A 263 -12.45 11.49 11.43
N ASN A 264 -11.41 12.15 10.91
CA ASN A 264 -11.34 13.60 10.85
C ASN A 264 -12.51 14.17 10.02
N PRO A 265 -13.36 15.04 10.60
CA PRO A 265 -14.49 15.63 9.89
C PRO A 265 -14.06 16.50 8.69
N ASN A 266 -12.82 16.98 8.68
CA ASN A 266 -12.26 17.77 7.58
C ASN A 266 -11.59 16.93 6.51
N ALA A 267 -11.42 15.61 6.72
CA ALA A 267 -10.82 14.74 5.73
C ALA A 267 -11.56 14.79 4.39
N ALA A 268 -10.80 14.67 3.29
CA ALA A 268 -11.30 14.62 1.92
C ALA A 268 -12.48 13.65 1.78
N GLU A 269 -13.42 13.98 0.90
CA GLU A 269 -14.65 13.21 0.74
C GLU A 269 -14.50 12.09 -0.29
N HIS A 270 -13.71 12.32 -1.33
CA HIS A 270 -13.57 11.40 -2.47
C HIS A 270 -12.15 10.82 -2.54
N TRP A 271 -12.07 9.50 -2.66
CA TRP A 271 -10.83 8.75 -2.62
C TRP A 271 -10.77 7.78 -3.79
N ARG A 272 -9.70 7.83 -4.58
CA ARG A 272 -9.38 6.86 -5.62
C ARG A 272 -8.06 6.20 -5.25
N ILE A 273 -8.08 4.90 -4.98
CA ILE A 273 -6.90 4.14 -4.56
C ILE A 273 -6.66 3.02 -5.58
N ARG A 274 -5.41 2.88 -6.02
CA ARG A 274 -4.99 1.86 -6.99
C ARG A 274 -3.73 1.16 -6.53
N VAL A 275 -3.73 -0.18 -6.48
CA VAL A 275 -2.51 -0.97 -6.21
C VAL A 275 -2.45 -2.16 -7.15
N GLY A 276 -1.45 -2.22 -8.01
CA GLY A 276 -1.39 -3.27 -9.04
C GLY A 276 -1.26 -4.67 -8.45
N THR A 277 -1.83 -5.68 -9.11
CA THR A 277 -1.73 -7.08 -8.62
C THR A 277 -0.33 -7.69 -8.80
N ALA A 278 0.59 -7.01 -9.48
CA ALA A 278 2.00 -7.38 -9.55
C ALA A 278 2.89 -6.45 -8.70
N ASP A 279 2.30 -5.51 -7.95
CA ASP A 279 3.02 -4.68 -6.98
C ASP A 279 3.35 -5.52 -5.73
N ARG A 280 4.64 -5.58 -5.40
CA ARG A 280 5.17 -6.31 -4.25
C ARG A 280 6.03 -5.40 -3.35
N ASP A 281 5.94 -4.08 -3.49
CA ASP A 281 6.67 -3.11 -2.65
C ASP A 281 6.09 -3.03 -1.23
N THR A 282 4.81 -3.38 -1.07
CA THR A 282 4.13 -3.59 0.22
C THR A 282 3.08 -4.70 0.10
N SER A 283 2.47 -5.11 1.21
CA SER A 283 1.33 -6.01 1.18
C SER A 283 0.08 -5.31 0.63
N LEU A 284 -0.71 -6.03 -0.19
CA LEU A 284 -2.04 -5.60 -0.64
C LEU A 284 -2.97 -5.28 0.54
N ALA A 285 -2.73 -5.88 1.71
CA ALA A 285 -3.47 -5.58 2.92
C ALA A 285 -3.37 -4.12 3.34
N ILE A 286 -2.24 -3.44 3.10
CA ILE A 286 -2.05 -2.04 3.53
C ILE A 286 -3.05 -1.11 2.86
N SER A 287 -3.16 -1.17 1.53
CA SER A 287 -4.09 -0.34 0.79
C SER A 287 -5.55 -0.76 0.99
N ALA A 288 -5.82 -2.06 1.12
CA ALA A 288 -7.16 -2.57 1.42
C ALA A 288 -7.65 -2.08 2.79
N ILE A 289 -6.80 -2.13 3.82
CA ILE A 289 -7.11 -1.63 5.16
C ILE A 289 -7.45 -0.14 5.12
N LEU A 290 -6.66 0.66 4.41
CA LEU A 290 -6.93 2.10 4.22
C LEU A 290 -8.29 2.32 3.54
N ALA A 291 -8.54 1.62 2.43
CA ALA A 291 -9.80 1.72 1.69
C ALA A 291 -11.02 1.35 2.55
N ILE A 292 -10.97 0.21 3.24
CA ILE A 292 -12.05 -0.27 4.12
C ILE A 292 -12.31 0.74 5.24
N LYS A 293 -11.26 1.26 5.90
CA LYS A 293 -11.45 2.21 7.00
C LYS A 293 -12.00 3.55 6.53
N LEU A 294 -11.63 4.01 5.34
CA LEU A 294 -12.25 5.18 4.71
C LEU A 294 -13.74 4.96 4.42
N GLN A 295 -14.10 3.78 3.90
CA GLN A 295 -15.51 3.41 3.69
C GLN A 295 -16.29 3.36 5.00
N MET A 296 -15.71 2.76 6.06
CA MET A 296 -16.29 2.75 7.41
C MET A 296 -16.46 4.16 7.99
N ALA A 297 -15.60 5.11 7.61
CA ALA A 297 -15.72 6.52 7.97
C ALA A 297 -16.73 7.29 7.10
N GLY A 298 -17.46 6.61 6.22
CA GLY A 298 -18.50 7.19 5.36
C GLY A 298 -17.95 7.92 4.13
N LYS A 299 -16.68 7.72 3.77
CA LYS A 299 -16.05 8.38 2.60
C LYS A 299 -16.40 7.65 1.30
N ASN A 300 -16.40 8.40 0.20
CA ASN A 300 -16.59 7.85 -1.14
C ASN A 300 -15.28 7.25 -1.67
N VAL A 301 -15.13 5.94 -1.57
CA VAL A 301 -13.90 5.23 -1.95
C VAL A 301 -14.08 4.42 -3.23
N ASN A 302 -13.26 4.72 -4.24
CA ASN A 302 -13.06 3.93 -5.44
C ASN A 302 -11.72 3.21 -5.34
N TYR A 303 -11.75 1.95 -4.87
CA TYR A 303 -10.56 1.11 -4.71
C TYR A 303 -10.54 0.00 -5.76
N GLU A 304 -9.43 -0.12 -6.48
CA GLU A 304 -9.19 -1.24 -7.40
C GLU A 304 -7.74 -1.72 -7.30
N THR A 305 -7.52 -2.98 -7.66
CA THR A 305 -6.17 -3.55 -7.85
C THR A 305 -5.94 -3.92 -9.31
N PRO A 306 -5.40 -3.05 -10.17
CA PRO A 306 -5.29 -3.34 -11.60
C PRO A 306 -4.41 -4.56 -11.94
N TRP A 307 -4.90 -5.41 -12.85
CA TRP A 307 -4.27 -6.70 -13.16
C TRP A 307 -2.90 -6.55 -13.80
N GLY A 308 -1.91 -7.28 -13.29
CA GLY A 308 -0.56 -7.35 -13.87
C GLY A 308 0.24 -6.04 -13.77
N VAL A 309 -0.32 -5.01 -13.13
CA VAL A 309 0.36 -3.72 -12.97
C VAL A 309 1.40 -3.85 -11.84
N PRO A 310 2.67 -3.47 -12.07
CA PRO A 310 3.72 -3.48 -11.05
C PRO A 310 3.61 -2.23 -10.15
N HIS A 311 4.64 -1.98 -9.34
CA HIS A 311 4.74 -0.74 -8.56
C HIS A 311 4.92 0.49 -9.47
N SER A 312 3.80 1.17 -9.74
CA SER A 312 3.71 2.34 -10.59
C SER A 312 2.43 3.13 -10.31
N GLY A 313 2.27 4.27 -11.00
CA GLY A 313 1.05 5.06 -10.97
C GLY A 313 0.89 5.84 -12.27
N ASP A 314 -0.19 6.61 -12.36
CA ASP A 314 -0.56 7.41 -13.53
C ASP A 314 -0.67 6.59 -14.84
N TYR A 315 -0.89 5.27 -14.73
CA TYR A 315 -0.99 4.36 -15.87
C TYR A 315 -2.40 4.30 -16.50
N ASP A 316 -3.40 4.90 -15.84
CA ASP A 316 -4.82 4.87 -16.19
C ASP A 316 -5.43 6.29 -16.21
N LEU A 317 -4.70 7.26 -16.77
CA LEU A 317 -5.10 8.68 -16.77
C LEU A 317 -6.49 8.95 -17.34
N GLU A 318 -6.93 8.19 -18.34
CA GLU A 318 -8.29 8.31 -18.88
C GLU A 318 -9.35 7.98 -17.82
N GLU A 319 -9.19 6.86 -17.11
CA GLU A 319 -10.09 6.47 -16.01
C GLU A 319 -9.98 7.44 -14.82
N LEU A 320 -8.78 7.95 -14.53
CA LEU A 320 -8.57 8.96 -13.50
C LEU A 320 -9.32 10.25 -13.83
N PHE A 321 -9.16 10.78 -15.04
CA PHE A 321 -9.79 12.04 -15.45
C PHE A 321 -11.30 11.90 -15.60
N GLN A 322 -11.80 10.73 -16.03
CA GLN A 322 -13.22 10.44 -15.98
C GLN A 322 -13.75 10.50 -14.54
N TRP A 323 -13.08 9.83 -13.59
CA TRP A 323 -13.46 9.89 -12.18
C TRP A 323 -13.44 11.33 -11.63
N VAL A 324 -12.41 12.12 -11.97
CA VAL A 324 -12.32 13.54 -11.60
C VAL A 324 -13.52 14.32 -12.14
N ASP A 325 -13.86 14.14 -13.41
CA ASP A 325 -15.00 14.82 -14.03
C ASP A 325 -16.32 14.45 -13.33
N GLU A 326 -16.53 13.18 -13.01
CA GLU A 326 -17.74 12.69 -12.32
C GLU A 326 -17.91 13.35 -10.93
N ILE A 327 -16.85 13.47 -10.14
CA ILE A 327 -16.93 14.07 -8.80
C ILE A 327 -16.96 15.61 -8.82
N VAL A 328 -16.36 16.24 -9.83
CA VAL A 328 -16.24 17.71 -9.91
C VAL A 328 -17.47 18.35 -10.57
N LYS A 329 -17.99 17.74 -11.63
CA LYS A 329 -19.11 18.25 -12.43
C LYS A 329 -20.46 17.66 -11.98
N GLY A 330 -20.44 16.54 -11.25
CA GLY A 330 -21.61 15.70 -11.00
C GLY A 330 -21.83 14.68 -12.11
N LYS A 331 -22.60 13.62 -11.83
CA LYS A 331 -23.10 12.73 -12.89
C LYS A 331 -23.98 13.55 -13.85
N PRO A 332 -23.88 13.38 -15.18
CA PRO A 332 -24.79 14.03 -16.11
C PRO A 332 -26.26 13.71 -15.83
#